data_AF-A0A7S3RDF1-F1
#
_entry.id   AF-A0A7S3RDF1-F1
#
_cell.length_a   1.000
_cell.length_b   1.000
_cell.length_c   1.000
_cell.angle_alpha   90.00
_cell.angle_beta   90.00
_cell.angle_gamma   90.00
#
_symmetry.space_group_name_H-M   'P 1'
#
loop_
_entity.id
_entity.type
_entity.pdbx_description
1 polymer ?
#
loop_
_entity_poly.entity_id
_entity_poly.type
_entity_poly.pdbx_seq_one_letter_code
_entity_poly.pdbx_strand_id
1 'polypeptide(L)'
;YLHLPHREVLLGPTPLGLAQPHRHTLELPNFSDVPLAYELDTTQLAALNQQSFAVEVISCLEPSGVIPPGGRARIPFSFHPIEAREYTLAVPLLVGDAERPERIQRVLRLKALGHQPTDG
;
A
#
# COMPACT_ATOMS: atom_id res chain seq x y z
N TYR A 1 -8.51 -18.64 -8.15
CA TYR A 1 -8.92 -18.15 -6.82
C TYR A 1 -7.90 -17.13 -6.35
N LEU A 2 -8.29 -15.87 -6.09
CA LEU A 2 -7.36 -14.88 -5.55
C LEU A 2 -7.14 -15.19 -4.06
N HIS A 3 -6.00 -15.78 -3.74
CA HIS A 3 -5.60 -15.97 -2.35
C HIS A 3 -5.12 -14.62 -1.81
N LEU A 4 -5.99 -13.94 -1.06
CA LEU A 4 -5.61 -12.84 -0.19
C LEU A 4 -5.40 -13.44 1.20
N PRO A 5 -4.19 -13.91 1.54
CA PRO A 5 -3.88 -14.22 2.93
C PRO A 5 -4.22 -12.96 3.74
N HIS A 6 -4.80 -13.13 4.92
CA HIS A 6 -5.26 -12.10 5.87
C HIS A 6 -4.17 -11.08 6.25
N ARG A 7 -3.65 -10.31 5.30
CA ARG A 7 -2.34 -9.68 5.40
C ARG A 7 -2.51 -8.21 5.70
N GLU A 8 -2.30 -7.90 6.96
CA GLU A 8 -1.63 -6.65 7.30
C GLU A 8 -0.43 -6.46 6.36
N VAL A 9 -0.35 -5.30 5.72
CA VAL A 9 0.78 -4.87 4.92
C VAL A 9 1.66 -4.03 5.83
N LEU A 10 2.86 -4.54 6.13
CA LEU A 10 3.82 -3.84 6.97
C LEU A 10 4.79 -3.07 6.08
N LEU A 11 4.79 -1.74 6.18
CA LEU A 11 5.92 -0.94 5.76
C LEU A 11 6.94 -0.99 6.90
N GLY A 12 8.19 -1.32 6.55
CA GLY A 12 9.26 -1.45 7.54
C GLY A 12 9.45 -0.18 8.36
N PRO A 13 10.05 -0.26 9.56
CA PRO A 13 10.35 0.91 10.38
C PRO A 13 11.16 1.94 9.58
N THR A 14 10.76 3.21 9.67
CA THR A 14 11.41 4.32 8.98
C THR A 14 11.75 5.42 9.99
N PRO A 15 13.02 5.89 10.03
CA PRO A 15 13.40 6.97 10.91
C PRO A 15 12.78 8.30 10.48
N LEU A 16 12.50 9.18 11.45
CA LEU A 16 12.11 10.56 11.18
C LEU A 16 13.25 11.36 10.54
N GLY A 17 12.90 12.41 9.80
CA GLY A 17 13.87 13.41 9.32
C GLY A 17 14.74 12.96 8.14
N LEU A 18 14.39 11.86 7.45
CA LEU A 18 15.05 11.49 6.21
C LEU A 18 14.89 12.60 5.16
N ALA A 19 15.93 12.83 4.36
CA ALA A 19 15.85 13.82 3.28
C ALA A 19 14.86 13.42 2.18
N GLN A 20 14.60 12.12 2.03
CA GLN A 20 13.69 11.57 1.02
C GLN A 20 12.80 10.49 1.65
N PRO A 21 11.56 10.31 1.16
CA PRO A 21 10.69 9.22 1.58
C PRO A 21 11.34 7.84 1.41
N HIS A 22 11.14 6.95 2.38
CA HIS A 22 11.57 5.56 2.27
C HIS A 22 10.61 4.80 1.34
N ARG A 23 11.16 4.08 0.37
CA ARG A 23 10.37 3.29 -0.58
C ARG A 23 10.16 1.87 -0.07
N HIS A 24 8.92 1.42 -0.19
CA HIS A 24 8.50 0.06 0.12
C HIS A 24 7.80 -0.56 -1.09
N THR A 25 7.73 -1.89 -1.13
CA THR A 25 7.04 -2.61 -2.21
C THR A 25 6.11 -3.65 -1.63
N LEU A 26 4.82 -3.52 -1.91
CA LEU A 26 3.82 -4.54 -1.65
C LEU A 26 3.76 -5.51 -2.84
N GLU A 27 3.96 -6.79 -2.59
CA GLU A 27 3.73 -7.82 -3.61
C GLU A 27 2.29 -8.34 -3.55
N LEU A 28 1.58 -8.21 -4.68
CA LEU A 28 0.24 -8.76 -4.86
C LEU A 28 0.29 -9.91 -5.87
N PRO A 29 0.33 -11.18 -5.42
CA PRO A 29 0.38 -12.32 -6.32
C PRO A 29 -0.99 -12.64 -6.96
N ASN A 30 -0.97 -13.03 -8.22
CA ASN A 30 -2.11 -13.59 -8.94
C ASN A 30 -1.94 -15.12 -9.04
N PHE A 31 -2.75 -15.86 -8.29
CA PHE A 31 -2.76 -17.33 -8.31
C PHE A 31 -3.78 -17.93 -9.27
N SER A 32 -4.49 -17.13 -10.07
CA SER A 32 -5.36 -17.63 -11.13
C SER A 32 -4.62 -17.80 -12.46
N ASP A 33 -5.31 -18.47 -13.37
CA ASP A 33 -5.00 -18.68 -14.78
C ASP A 33 -5.48 -17.54 -15.69
N VAL A 34 -6.23 -16.58 -15.15
CA VAL A 34 -6.68 -15.36 -15.84
C VAL A 34 -5.97 -14.11 -15.31
N PRO A 35 -5.80 -13.05 -16.14
CA PRO A 35 -5.27 -11.78 -15.69
C PRO A 35 -6.20 -11.11 -14.67
N LEU A 36 -5.65 -10.45 -13.66
CA LEU A 36 -6.41 -9.72 -12.66
C LEU A 36 -6.11 -8.23 -12.74
N ALA A 37 -7.14 -7.38 -12.80
CA ALA A 37 -6.99 -5.95 -12.57
C ALA A 37 -7.10 -5.66 -11.08
N TYR A 38 -6.29 -4.73 -10.59
CA TYR A 38 -6.36 -4.21 -9.22
C TYR A 38 -6.47 -2.69 -9.22
N GLU A 39 -7.08 -2.14 -8.18
CA GLU A 39 -7.19 -0.70 -7.94
C GLU A 39 -7.28 -0.43 -6.43
N LEU A 40 -6.40 0.45 -5.95
CA LEU A 40 -6.36 0.93 -4.57
C LEU A 40 -7.07 2.27 -4.47
N ASP A 41 -7.99 2.38 -3.52
CA ASP A 41 -8.59 3.65 -3.15
C ASP A 41 -7.62 4.42 -2.23
N THR A 42 -6.97 5.44 -2.80
CA THR A 42 -5.97 6.25 -2.09
C THR A 42 -6.59 7.36 -1.22
N THR A 43 -7.92 7.44 -1.11
CA THR A 43 -8.60 8.48 -0.31
C THR A 43 -8.14 8.48 1.14
N GLN A 44 -7.93 7.29 1.73
CA GLN A 44 -7.44 7.17 3.11
C GLN A 44 -5.99 7.64 3.27
N LEU A 45 -5.16 7.46 2.24
CA LEU A 45 -3.78 7.98 2.24
C LEU A 45 -3.80 9.51 2.17
N ALA A 46 -4.63 10.07 1.29
CA ALA A 46 -4.81 11.51 1.17
C ALA A 46 -5.34 12.14 2.46
N ALA A 47 -6.31 11.51 3.11
CA ALA A 47 -6.85 11.97 4.38
C ALA A 47 -5.78 11.99 5.49
N LEU A 48 -4.93 10.96 5.58
CA LEU A 48 -3.79 10.95 6.51
C LEU A 48 -2.84 12.12 6.23
N ASN A 49 -2.50 12.36 4.97
CA ASN A 49 -1.60 13.44 4.60
C ASN A 49 -2.18 14.82 4.98
N GLN A 50 -3.49 15.03 4.81
CA GLN A 50 -4.16 16.25 5.26
C GLN A 50 -4.11 16.43 6.79
N GLN A 51 -4.31 15.35 7.55
CA GLN A 51 -4.18 15.36 9.01
C GLN A 51 -2.74 15.57 9.49
N SER A 52 -1.77 15.33 8.60
CA SER A 52 -0.33 15.43 8.86
C SER A 52 0.25 16.74 8.33
N PHE A 53 -0.46 17.86 8.55
CA PHE A 53 -0.06 19.20 8.09
C PHE A 53 0.17 19.30 6.57
N ALA A 54 -0.60 18.54 5.79
CA ALA A 54 -0.47 18.44 4.33
C ALA A 54 0.89 17.90 3.84
N VAL A 55 1.66 17.24 4.70
CA VAL A 55 2.87 16.50 4.33
C VAL A 55 2.47 15.14 3.75
N GLU A 56 3.14 14.72 2.68
CA GLU A 56 2.99 13.38 2.10
C GLU A 56 3.66 12.33 3.01
N VAL A 57 2.97 11.93 4.06
CA VAL A 57 3.44 10.90 5.01
C VAL A 57 3.46 9.53 4.35
N ILE A 58 2.45 9.23 3.54
CA ILE A 58 2.35 7.97 2.83
C ILE A 58 1.72 8.19 1.46
N SER A 59 2.24 7.53 0.44
CA SER A 59 1.60 7.50 -0.88
C SER A 59 1.82 6.17 -1.59
N CYS A 60 0.89 5.83 -2.48
CA CYS A 60 0.99 4.70 -3.39
C CYS A 60 1.28 5.24 -4.79
N LEU A 61 2.41 4.87 -5.39
CA LEU A 61 2.84 5.46 -6.66
C LEU A 61 2.15 4.82 -7.88
N GLU A 62 1.72 3.56 -7.76
CA GLU A 62 1.02 2.82 -8.82
C GLU A 62 -0.24 2.13 -8.25
N PRO A 63 -1.32 2.89 -7.98
CA PRO A 63 -2.50 2.39 -7.27
C PRO A 63 -3.33 1.40 -8.08
N SER A 64 -3.14 1.30 -9.39
CA SER A 64 -3.88 0.38 -10.25
C SER A 64 -2.98 -0.30 -11.28
N GLY A 65 -3.41 -1.44 -11.77
CA GLY A 65 -2.67 -2.19 -12.78
C GLY A 65 -3.29 -3.55 -13.09
N VAL A 66 -2.60 -4.31 -13.94
CA VAL A 66 -3.00 -5.68 -14.33
C VAL A 66 -1.89 -6.65 -13.96
N ILE A 67 -2.29 -7.77 -13.34
CA ILE A 67 -1.41 -8.85 -12.90
C ILE A 67 -1.61 -10.04 -13.84
N PRO A 68 -0.56 -10.49 -14.56
CA PRO A 68 -0.70 -11.62 -15.46
C PRO A 68 -1.00 -12.92 -14.69
N PRO A 69 -1.57 -13.94 -15.36
CA PRO A 69 -1.77 -15.28 -14.78
C PRO A 69 -0.50 -15.83 -14.14
N GLY A 70 -0.60 -16.35 -12.90
CA GLY A 70 0.55 -16.85 -12.15
C GLY A 70 1.61 -15.80 -11.76
N GLY A 71 1.38 -14.52 -12.07
CA GLY A 71 2.32 -13.42 -11.87
C GLY A 71 2.19 -12.73 -10.51
N ARG A 72 2.84 -11.56 -10.39
CA ARG A 72 2.69 -10.66 -9.24
C ARG A 72 2.81 -9.20 -9.68
N ALA A 73 2.00 -8.33 -9.07
CA ALA A 73 2.25 -6.89 -9.10
C ALA A 73 3.20 -6.50 -7.97
N ARG A 74 4.05 -5.51 -8.24
CA ARG A 74 4.92 -4.86 -7.26
C ARG A 74 4.42 -3.43 -7.10
N ILE A 75 3.66 -3.18 -6.04
CA ILE A 75 3.00 -1.91 -5.81
C ILE A 75 3.93 -1.05 -4.95
N PRO A 76 4.55 0.01 -5.49
CA PRO A 76 5.43 0.88 -4.75
C PRO A 76 4.66 1.80 -3.81
N PHE A 77 5.10 1.84 -2.55
CA PHE A 77 4.67 2.82 -1.56
C PHE A 77 5.85 3.71 -1.16
N SER A 78 5.56 4.97 -0.87
CA SER A 78 6.48 5.88 -0.18
C SER A 78 6.01 6.07 1.26
N PHE A 79 6.94 6.15 2.21
CA PHE A 79 6.65 6.45 3.61
C PHE A 79 7.67 7.46 4.14
N HIS A 80 7.16 8.57 4.65
CA HIS A 80 7.93 9.69 5.20
C HIS A 80 7.29 10.15 6.52
N PRO A 81 7.53 9.43 7.63
CA PRO A 81 6.89 9.74 8.91
C PRO A 81 7.34 11.11 9.43
N ILE A 82 6.38 11.83 10.00
CA ILE A 82 6.60 13.10 10.72
C ILE A 82 6.48 12.95 12.24
N GLU A 83 5.97 11.82 12.71
CA GLU A 83 5.81 11.48 14.13
C GLU A 83 6.33 10.06 14.39
N ALA A 84 6.96 9.86 15.54
CA ALA A 84 7.43 8.54 15.96
C ALA A 84 6.27 7.73 16.52
N ARG A 85 5.45 7.16 15.63
CA ARG A 85 4.30 6.32 15.98
C ARG A 85 4.00 5.29 14.90
N GLU A 86 3.08 4.39 15.23
CA GLU A 86 2.44 3.52 14.24
C GLU A 86 1.31 4.27 13.50
N TYR A 87 1.32 4.15 12.18
CA TYR A 87 0.27 4.59 11.28
C TYR A 87 -0.48 3.36 10.78
N THR A 88 -1.77 3.24 11.10
CA THR A 88 -2.63 2.14 10.65
C THR A 88 -3.74 2.68 9.76
N LEU A 89 -3.86 2.15 8.54
CA LEU A 89 -4.85 2.55 7.55
C LEU A 89 -5.59 1.34 7.00
N ALA A 90 -6.90 1.48 6.77
CA ALA A 90 -7.69 0.50 6.04
C ALA A 90 -7.88 0.99 4.60
N VAL A 91 -7.08 0.49 3.67
CA VAL A 91 -7.08 0.91 2.26
C VAL A 91 -7.95 -0.04 1.45
N PRO A 92 -9.07 0.42 0.86
CA PRO A 92 -9.87 -0.41 -0.03
C PRO A 92 -9.08 -0.84 -1.27
N LEU A 93 -9.23 -2.11 -1.64
CA LEU A 93 -8.64 -2.74 -2.80
C LEU A 93 -9.76 -3.38 -3.62
N LEU A 94 -9.98 -2.89 -4.83
CA LEU A 94 -10.79 -3.56 -5.84
C LEU A 94 -9.90 -4.50 -6.63
N VAL A 95 -10.38 -5.73 -6.85
CA VAL A 95 -9.65 -6.73 -7.63
C VAL A 95 -10.62 -7.66 -8.34
N GLY A 96 -10.29 -8.07 -9.57
CA GLY A 96 -11.11 -9.01 -10.34
C GLY A 96 -10.50 -9.32 -11.69
N ASP A 97 -11.15 -10.19 -12.46
CA ASP A 97 -10.73 -10.57 -13.80
C ASP A 97 -10.62 -9.31 -14.69
N ALA A 98 -9.42 -9.05 -15.22
CA ALA A 98 -9.14 -7.84 -15.98
C ALA A 98 -10.10 -7.62 -17.16
N GLU A 99 -10.66 -8.69 -17.72
CA GLU A 99 -11.54 -8.65 -18.89
C GLU A 99 -13.04 -8.55 -18.53
N ARG A 100 -13.37 -8.65 -17.25
CA ARG A 100 -14.75 -8.58 -16.76
C ARG A 100 -14.99 -7.31 -15.95
N PRO A 101 -16.22 -6.79 -15.90
CA PRO A 101 -16.54 -5.63 -15.07
C PRO A 101 -16.67 -6.00 -13.58
N GLU A 102 -16.97 -7.26 -13.24
CA GLU A 102 -17.15 -7.64 -11.85
C GLU A 102 -15.82 -7.60 -11.08
N ARG A 103 -15.83 -6.85 -9.98
CA ARG A 103 -14.69 -6.70 -9.06
C ARG A 103 -15.15 -7.03 -7.66
N ILE A 104 -14.30 -7.69 -6.91
CA ILE A 104 -14.49 -7.89 -5.48
C ILE A 104 -13.75 -6.80 -4.72
N GLN A 105 -14.44 -6.16 -3.77
CA GLN A 105 -13.79 -5.24 -2.84
C GLN A 105 -13.17 -6.01 -1.69
N ARG A 106 -11.98 -5.60 -1.31
CA ARG A 106 -11.18 -6.10 -0.19
C ARG A 106 -10.60 -4.91 0.56
N VAL A 107 -10.05 -5.16 1.75
CA VAL A 107 -9.43 -4.14 2.57
C VAL A 107 -8.01 -4.57 2.89
N LEU A 108 -7.04 -3.74 2.50
CA LEU A 108 -5.65 -3.87 2.93
C LEU A 108 -5.46 -3.09 4.23
N ARG A 109 -5.02 -3.77 5.29
CA ARG A 109 -4.64 -3.12 6.55
C ARG A 109 -3.18 -2.72 6.47
N LEU A 110 -2.90 -1.48 6.10
CA LEU A 110 -1.55 -0.95 5.98
C LEU A 110 -1.06 -0.46 7.35
N LYS A 111 0.08 -0.95 7.81
CA LYS A 111 0.78 -0.48 9.00
C LYS A 111 2.15 0.03 8.63
N ALA A 112 2.54 1.18 9.16
CA ALA A 112 3.87 1.76 8.99
C ALA A 112 4.36 2.33 10.32
N LEU A 113 5.64 2.16 10.64
CA LEU A 113 6.21 2.61 11.92
C LEU A 113 7.23 3.73 11.70
N GLY A 114 6.89 4.94 12.13
CA GLY A 114 7.87 6.01 12.31
C GLY A 114 8.62 5.83 13.63
N HIS A 115 9.93 6.00 13.64
CA HIS A 115 10.72 5.98 14.87
C HIS A 115 11.74 7.12 14.93
N GLN A 116 12.14 7.50 16.15
CA GLN A 116 13.22 8.47 16.33
C GLN A 116 14.50 7.95 15.67
N PRO A 117 15.31 8.80 15.02
CA PRO A 117 16.65 8.42 14.61
C PRO A 117 17.37 7.89 15.85
N THR A 118 17.95 6.70 15.77
CA THR A 118 18.89 6.28 16.81
C THR A 118 20.12 7.16 16.66
N ASP A 119 20.38 8.01 17.65
CA ASP A 119 21.65 8.72 17.77
C ASP A 119 22.79 7.69 17.65
N GLY A 120 23.63 7.86 16.64
CA GLY A 120 24.82 7.05 16.41
C GLY A 120 26.01 7.54 17.21
#